data_AF-A0A946QMF3-F1
#
_entry.id   AF-A0A946QMF3-F1
#
_cell.length_a   1.000
_cell.length_b   1.000
_cell.length_c   1.000
_cell.angle_alpha   90.00
_cell.angle_beta   90.00
_cell.angle_gamma   90.00
#
_symmetry.space_group_name_H-M   'P 1'
#
loop_
_entity.id
_entity.type
_entity.pdbx_description
1 polymer ?
#
loop_
_entity_poly.entity_id
_entity_poly.type
_entity_poly.pdbx_seq_one_letter_code
_entity_poly.pdbx_strand_id
1 'polypeptide(L)'
;MKRLLAISLLGFGLLPSIPVFVTSAAIPSQTALTRHCRAVIGYGPTDPLVGSAVFELRRCINLTKKKFEQFEDVDRIQQRADQQFWRRYEYGQNILRESQRSLDKRMENQEQIRTTYYKNTPVQKREEDLSTHRRSRRTIVREREQQLLRERRSERDKWTKAIRSCTYYPSAERESCVQYMLTQ
;
A
#
# COMPACT_ATOMS: atom_id res chain seq x y z
N MET A 1 27.75 38.87 -29.30
CA MET A 1 26.30 38.69 -29.49
C MET A 1 25.79 37.75 -28.41
N LYS A 2 25.26 38.30 -27.30
CA LYS A 2 24.84 37.54 -26.10
C LYS A 2 23.33 37.30 -26.18
N ARG A 3 22.90 36.03 -26.16
CA ARG A 3 21.50 35.62 -26.07
C ARG A 3 21.09 35.66 -24.58
N LEU A 4 20.13 36.51 -24.23
CA LEU A 4 19.51 36.53 -22.92
C LEU A 4 18.45 35.42 -22.87
N LEU A 5 18.73 34.38 -22.08
CA LEU A 5 17.75 33.39 -21.66
C LEU A 5 16.90 34.02 -20.55
N ALA A 6 15.62 34.26 -20.83
CA ALA A 6 14.63 34.61 -19.83
C ALA A 6 14.37 33.37 -18.97
N ILE A 7 14.94 33.35 -17.76
CA ILE A 7 14.62 32.38 -16.73
C ILE A 7 13.26 32.78 -16.15
N SER A 8 12.21 32.05 -16.53
CA SER A 8 10.92 32.13 -15.88
C SER A 8 11.03 31.57 -14.45
N LEU A 9 11.33 32.45 -13.50
CA LEU A 9 11.20 32.17 -12.08
C LEU A 9 9.71 31.96 -11.78
N LEU A 10 9.33 30.69 -11.61
CA LEU A 10 8.10 30.31 -10.92
C LEU A 10 8.18 30.88 -9.50
N GLY A 11 7.57 32.05 -9.32
CA GLY A 11 7.30 32.64 -8.02
C GLY A 11 6.30 31.78 -7.27
N PHE A 12 6.77 30.66 -6.71
CA PHE A 12 6.14 30.08 -5.54
C PHE A 12 6.33 31.08 -4.42
N GLY A 13 5.29 31.88 -4.20
CA GLY A 13 5.18 32.76 -3.06
C GLY A 13 5.47 31.96 -1.79
N LEU A 14 6.57 32.33 -1.13
CA LEU A 14 6.88 31.97 0.24
C LEU A 14 5.82 32.62 1.15
N LEU A 15 4.64 32.01 1.21
CA LEU A 15 3.77 32.16 2.36
C LEU A 15 4.41 31.39 3.52
N PRO A 16 4.44 31.95 4.74
CA PRO A 16 4.84 31.19 5.91
C PRO A 16 3.89 29.99 6.03
N SER A 17 4.43 28.83 5.71
CA SER A 17 3.80 27.53 5.85
C SER A 17 3.31 27.41 7.29
N ILE A 18 1.99 27.31 7.48
CA ILE A 18 1.54 26.50 8.61
C ILE A 18 2.08 25.11 8.30
N PRO A 19 2.97 24.54 9.12
CA PRO A 19 3.33 23.15 8.94
C PRO A 19 2.05 22.35 9.13
N VAL A 20 1.51 21.83 8.04
CA VAL A 20 0.44 20.83 8.07
C VAL A 20 1.12 19.54 8.53
N PHE A 21 1.42 19.47 9.83
CA PHE A 21 1.84 18.22 10.43
C PHE A 21 0.71 17.23 10.27
N VAL A 22 1.07 16.00 9.89
CA VAL A 22 0.18 14.83 9.63
C VAL A 22 -0.51 14.33 10.92
N THR A 23 -0.55 15.14 11.98
CA THR A 23 -1.24 14.86 13.22
C THR A 23 -2.67 15.39 13.11
N SER A 24 -3.61 14.50 12.79
CA SER A 24 -5.06 14.72 12.80
C SER A 24 -5.49 16.12 12.36
N ALA A 25 -5.88 16.27 11.09
CA ALA A 25 -6.56 17.47 10.64
C ALA A 25 -7.78 17.69 11.54
N ALA A 26 -7.65 18.60 12.48
CA ALA A 26 -8.73 19.09 13.32
C ALA A 26 -8.85 20.55 12.96
N ILE A 27 -10.07 20.99 12.65
CA ILE A 27 -10.35 22.39 12.33
C ILE A 27 -9.76 23.28 13.43
N PRO A 28 -8.80 24.18 13.11
CA PRO A 28 -8.17 25.02 14.12
C PRO A 28 -9.20 25.95 14.76
N SER A 29 -8.99 26.28 16.04
CA SER A 29 -9.90 27.16 16.78
C SER A 29 -10.13 28.50 16.08
N GLN A 30 -11.29 29.11 16.29
CA GLN A 30 -11.65 30.38 15.64
C GLN A 30 -10.61 31.48 15.90
N THR A 31 -9.98 31.48 17.07
CA THR A 31 -8.90 32.41 17.44
C THR A 31 -7.62 32.15 16.66
N ALA A 32 -7.24 30.89 16.44
CA ALA A 32 -6.09 30.51 15.63
C ALA A 32 -6.31 30.85 14.14
N LEU A 33 -7.49 30.56 13.60
CA LEU A 33 -7.87 30.93 12.23
C LEU A 33 -7.82 32.44 12.01
N THR A 34 -8.37 33.21 12.96
CA THR A 34 -8.38 34.67 12.88
C THR A 34 -6.97 35.24 12.93
N ARG A 35 -6.11 34.71 13.80
CA ARG A 35 -4.69 35.11 13.88
C ARG A 35 -3.94 34.80 12.60
N HIS A 36 -4.09 33.59 12.07
CA HIS A 36 -3.46 33.19 10.81
C HIS A 36 -3.92 34.08 9.65
N CYS A 37 -5.22 34.24 9.47
CA CYS A 37 -5.75 35.04 8.37
C CYS A 37 -5.44 36.53 8.50
N ARG A 38 -5.35 37.09 9.71
CA ARG A 38 -4.85 38.45 9.91
C ARG A 38 -3.40 38.59 9.43
N ALA A 39 -2.53 37.65 9.80
CA ALA A 39 -1.15 37.65 9.35
C ALA A 39 -1.03 37.53 7.82
N VAL A 40 -1.87 36.72 7.17
CA VAL A 40 -1.91 36.57 5.71
C VAL A 40 -2.33 37.86 5.00
N ILE A 41 -3.24 38.64 5.59
CA ILE A 41 -3.72 39.91 5.03
C ILE A 41 -2.79 41.09 5.42
N GLY A 42 -1.77 40.83 6.24
CA GLY A 42 -0.77 41.83 6.64
C GLY A 42 -1.20 42.72 7.81
N TYR A 43 -2.19 42.29 8.61
CA TYR A 43 -2.65 43.00 9.80
C TYR A 43 -2.10 42.38 11.08
N GLY A 44 -1.77 43.23 12.04
CA GLY A 44 -1.42 42.84 13.39
C GLY A 44 -2.59 42.14 14.11
N PRO A 45 -2.31 41.36 15.17
CA PRO A 45 -3.32 40.57 15.87
C PRO A 45 -4.42 41.42 16.51
N THR A 46 -4.13 42.68 16.85
CA THR A 46 -5.02 43.63 17.52
C THR A 46 -5.48 44.78 16.64
N ASP A 47 -5.00 44.85 15.40
CA ASP A 47 -5.29 46.02 14.55
C ASP A 47 -6.79 46.06 14.17
N PRO A 48 -7.39 47.27 14.21
CA PRO A 48 -8.78 47.44 13.81
C PRO A 48 -8.92 47.16 12.32
N LEU A 49 -9.75 46.18 11.99
CA LEU A 49 -10.10 45.87 10.61
C LEU A 49 -11.36 46.67 10.25
N VAL A 50 -11.28 47.43 9.16
CA VAL A 50 -12.38 48.26 8.67
C VAL A 50 -12.54 48.09 7.16
N GLY A 51 -13.77 48.24 6.67
CA GLY A 51 -14.06 48.17 5.23
C GLY A 51 -13.72 46.80 4.60
N SER A 52 -13.01 46.83 3.47
CA SER A 52 -12.66 45.64 2.68
C SER A 52 -11.87 44.59 3.46
N ALA A 53 -11.04 45.01 4.42
CA ALA A 53 -10.20 44.10 5.22
C ALA A 53 -11.03 43.12 6.07
N VAL A 54 -12.24 43.50 6.49
CA VAL A 54 -13.16 42.60 7.22
C VAL A 54 -13.67 41.49 6.30
N PHE A 55 -13.97 41.82 5.05
CA PHE A 55 -14.43 40.86 4.05
C PHE A 55 -13.30 39.90 3.65
N GLU A 56 -12.08 40.41 3.49
CA GLU A 56 -10.90 39.60 3.21
C GLU A 56 -10.59 38.64 4.35
N LEU A 57 -10.70 39.08 5.61
CA LEU A 57 -10.55 38.21 6.78
C LEU A 57 -11.57 37.08 6.76
N ARG A 58 -12.85 37.39 6.57
CA ARG A 58 -13.92 36.38 6.49
C ARG A 58 -13.69 35.41 5.34
N ARG A 59 -13.29 35.92 4.18
CA ARG A 59 -12.97 35.10 3.00
C ARG A 59 -11.81 34.14 3.29
N CYS A 60 -10.73 34.63 3.88
CA CYS A 60 -9.59 33.78 4.26
C CYS A 60 -10.00 32.68 5.25
N ILE A 61 -10.77 33.03 6.28
CA ILE A 61 -11.24 32.08 7.29
C ILE A 61 -12.09 30.98 6.63
N ASN A 62 -13.03 31.36 5.78
CA ASN A 62 -13.91 30.41 5.10
C ASN A 62 -13.15 29.50 4.13
N LEU A 63 -12.21 30.05 3.37
CA LEU A 63 -11.37 29.27 2.46
C LEU A 63 -10.48 28.29 3.22
N THR A 64 -9.92 28.73 4.36
CA THR A 64 -9.08 27.89 5.21
C THR A 64 -9.90 26.76 5.83
N LYS A 65 -11.09 27.06 6.37
CA LYS A 65 -12.01 26.02 6.88
C LYS A 65 -12.37 24.99 5.82
N LYS A 66 -12.77 25.45 4.62
CA LYS A 66 -13.11 24.57 3.50
C LYS A 66 -11.95 23.67 3.10
N LYS A 67 -10.71 24.16 3.14
CA LYS A 67 -9.52 23.34 2.87
C LYS A 67 -9.34 22.26 3.95
N PHE A 68 -9.49 22.60 5.23
CA PHE A 68 -9.39 21.61 6.31
C PHE A 68 -10.46 20.53 6.20
N GLU A 69 -11.72 20.91 5.93
CA GLU A 69 -12.81 19.95 5.68
C GLU A 69 -12.48 19.01 4.52
N GLN A 70 -11.95 19.54 3.42
CA GLN A 70 -11.51 18.73 2.27
C GLN A 70 -10.37 17.77 2.64
N PHE A 71 -9.40 18.19 3.45
CA PHE A 71 -8.32 17.32 3.91
C PHE A 71 -8.84 16.22 4.84
N GLU A 72 -9.76 16.53 5.76
CA GLU A 72 -10.39 15.53 6.63
C GLU A 72 -11.17 14.48 5.82
N ASP A 73 -11.90 14.90 4.78
CA ASP A 73 -12.62 13.99 3.90
C ASP A 73 -11.67 13.09 3.10
N VAL A 74 -10.58 13.65 2.57
CA VAL A 74 -9.55 12.88 1.85
C VAL A 74 -8.88 11.87 2.79
N ASP A 75 -8.49 12.28 4.00
CA ASP A 75 -7.89 11.40 4.99
C ASP A 75 -8.84 10.25 5.39
N ARG A 76 -10.12 10.55 5.60
CA ARG A 76 -11.14 9.53 5.87
C ARG A 76 -11.31 8.54 4.72
N ILE A 77 -11.29 9.02 3.47
CA ILE A 77 -11.37 8.15 2.29
C ILE A 77 -10.12 7.25 2.22
N GLN A 78 -8.94 7.81 2.46
CA GLN A 78 -7.68 7.07 2.46
C GLN A 78 -7.66 5.98 3.53
N GLN A 79 -8.04 6.32 4.78
CA GLN A 79 -8.14 5.33 5.86
C GLN A 79 -9.10 4.18 5.53
N ARG A 80 -10.23 4.46 4.87
CA ARG A 80 -11.17 3.41 4.42
C ARG A 80 -10.57 2.54 3.32
N ALA A 81 -9.85 3.13 2.37
CA ALA A 81 -9.16 2.40 1.32
C ALA A 81 -8.09 1.47 1.91
N ASP A 82 -7.30 1.96 2.88
CA ASP A 82 -6.29 1.17 3.57
C ASP A 82 -6.93 0.01 4.34
N GLN A 83 -8.00 0.25 5.10
CA GLN A 83 -8.73 -0.83 5.78
C GLN A 83 -9.24 -1.90 4.81
N GLN A 84 -9.77 -1.51 3.65
CA GLN A 84 -10.21 -2.46 2.63
C GLN A 84 -9.06 -3.24 2.03
N PHE A 85 -7.93 -2.58 1.75
CA PHE A 85 -6.71 -3.21 1.26
C PHE A 85 -6.22 -4.28 2.24
N TRP A 86 -6.08 -3.93 3.52
CA TRP A 86 -5.62 -4.86 4.56
C TRP A 86 -6.57 -6.03 4.76
N ARG A 87 -7.89 -5.81 4.78
CA ARG A 87 -8.87 -6.92 4.84
C ARG A 87 -8.75 -7.86 3.66
N ARG A 88 -8.58 -7.33 2.43
CA ARG A 88 -8.39 -8.16 1.23
C ARG A 88 -7.07 -8.92 1.28
N TYR A 89 -6.01 -8.27 1.77
CA TYR A 89 -4.70 -8.89 1.93
C TYR A 89 -4.74 -10.05 2.93
N GLU A 90 -5.29 -9.83 4.13
CA GLU A 90 -5.46 -10.86 5.16
C GLU A 90 -6.33 -12.01 4.68
N TYR A 91 -7.46 -11.70 4.03
CA TYR A 91 -8.32 -12.73 3.45
C TYR A 91 -7.60 -13.56 2.38
N GLY A 92 -6.85 -12.90 1.49
CA GLY A 92 -6.02 -13.58 0.48
C GLY A 92 -4.95 -14.48 1.10
N GLN A 93 -4.27 -14.00 2.16
CA GLN A 93 -3.27 -14.78 2.90
C GLN A 93 -3.90 -16.00 3.59
N ASN A 94 -5.08 -15.86 4.19
CA ASN A 94 -5.79 -16.96 4.82
C ASN A 94 -6.21 -18.02 3.81
N ILE A 95 -6.74 -17.62 2.65
CA ILE A 95 -7.06 -18.55 1.55
C ILE A 95 -5.82 -19.32 1.10
N LEU A 96 -4.68 -18.64 0.93
CA LEU A 96 -3.43 -19.29 0.53
C LEU A 96 -2.99 -20.33 1.56
N ARG A 97 -3.01 -19.98 2.85
CA ARG A 97 -2.69 -20.91 3.95
C ARG A 97 -3.65 -22.11 4.01
N GLU A 98 -4.95 -21.88 3.89
CA GLU A 98 -5.95 -22.95 3.88
C GLU A 98 -5.79 -23.87 2.67
N SER A 99 -5.54 -23.29 1.48
CA SER A 99 -5.26 -24.04 0.26
C SER A 99 -4.02 -24.93 0.43
N GLN A 100 -2.95 -24.40 1.02
CA GLN A 100 -1.72 -25.14 1.27
C GLN A 100 -1.92 -26.27 2.29
N ARG A 101 -2.59 -25.99 3.42
CA ARG A 101 -2.95 -27.00 4.42
C ARG A 101 -3.81 -28.13 3.82
N SER A 102 -4.76 -27.77 2.96
CA SER A 102 -5.60 -28.74 2.25
C SER A 102 -4.78 -29.64 1.32
N LEU A 103 -3.83 -29.07 0.57
CA LEU A 103 -2.92 -29.82 -0.28
C LEU A 103 -2.00 -30.75 0.50
N ASP A 104 -1.43 -30.28 1.62
CA ASP A 104 -0.55 -31.10 2.46
C ASP A 104 -1.33 -32.27 3.08
N LYS A 105 -2.56 -32.04 3.56
CA LYS A 105 -3.43 -33.12 4.06
C LYS A 105 -3.79 -34.14 2.97
N ARG A 106 -4.04 -33.68 1.74
CA ARG A 106 -4.30 -34.58 0.60
C ARG A 106 -3.06 -35.42 0.26
N MET A 107 -1.86 -34.83 0.33
CA MET A 107 -0.60 -35.56 0.15
C MET A 107 -0.40 -36.63 1.23
N GLU A 108 -0.62 -36.27 2.50
CA GLU A 108 -0.51 -37.19 3.64
C GLU A 108 -1.49 -38.37 3.51
N ASN A 109 -2.75 -38.10 3.18
CA ASN A 109 -3.75 -39.15 2.94
C ASN A 109 -3.34 -40.08 1.79
N GLN A 110 -2.76 -39.56 0.71
CA GLN A 110 -2.27 -40.38 -0.40
C GLN A 110 -1.08 -41.27 0.02
N GLU A 111 -0.21 -40.77 0.90
CA GLU A 111 0.90 -41.53 1.50
C GLU A 111 0.36 -42.66 2.41
N GLN A 112 -0.63 -42.35 3.25
CA GLN A 112 -1.29 -43.33 4.13
C GLN A 112 -2.05 -44.41 3.35
N ILE A 113 -2.79 -44.05 2.30
CA ILE A 113 -3.46 -45.01 1.42
C ILE A 113 -2.41 -45.92 0.75
N ARG A 114 -1.29 -45.36 0.30
CA ARG A 114 -0.21 -46.17 -0.29
C ARG A 114 0.35 -47.18 0.72
N THR A 115 0.58 -46.80 1.98
CA THR A 115 1.16 -47.70 2.98
C THR A 115 0.18 -48.75 3.48
N THR A 116 -1.10 -48.41 3.63
CA THR A 116 -2.13 -49.29 4.21
C THR A 116 -2.82 -50.18 3.17
N TYR A 117 -3.18 -49.63 2.00
CA TYR A 117 -4.04 -50.33 1.05
C TYR A 117 -3.29 -51.41 0.28
N TYR A 118 -2.08 -51.13 -0.24
CA TYR A 118 -1.34 -52.09 -1.08
C TYR A 118 -0.79 -53.32 -0.35
N LYS A 119 -0.83 -53.32 0.99
CA LYS A 119 -0.38 -54.47 1.78
C LYS A 119 -1.41 -55.61 1.77
N ASN A 120 -2.71 -55.30 1.63
CA ASN A 120 -3.80 -56.25 1.86
C ASN A 120 -4.71 -56.52 0.63
N THR A 121 -4.56 -55.80 -0.49
CA THR A 121 -5.43 -55.99 -1.68
C THR A 121 -4.96 -57.14 -2.59
N PRO A 122 -5.85 -58.03 -3.09
CA PRO A 122 -5.51 -59.04 -4.10
C PRO A 122 -4.93 -58.42 -5.40
N VAL A 123 -3.99 -59.11 -6.05
CA VAL A 123 -3.20 -58.60 -7.19
C VAL A 123 -4.06 -58.06 -8.34
N GLN A 124 -5.20 -58.70 -8.64
CA GLN A 124 -6.07 -58.35 -9.77
C GLN A 124 -6.83 -57.02 -9.61
N LYS A 125 -7.20 -56.63 -8.38
CA LYS A 125 -7.81 -55.30 -8.12
C LYS A 125 -6.75 -54.20 -7.90
N ARG A 126 -5.51 -54.61 -7.65
CA ARG A 126 -4.43 -53.73 -7.26
C ARG A 126 -3.99 -52.79 -8.38
N GLU A 127 -4.01 -53.24 -9.64
CA GLU A 127 -3.54 -52.42 -10.78
C GLU A 127 -4.48 -51.27 -11.15
N GLU A 128 -5.80 -51.50 -11.13
CA GLU A 128 -6.79 -50.47 -11.43
C GLU A 128 -6.76 -49.37 -10.34
N ASP A 129 -6.73 -49.77 -9.07
CA ASP A 129 -6.60 -48.86 -7.93
C ASP A 129 -5.24 -48.12 -7.94
N LEU A 130 -4.14 -48.79 -8.26
CA LEU A 130 -2.82 -48.18 -8.46
C LEU A 130 -2.85 -47.11 -9.56
N SER A 131 -3.56 -47.37 -10.66
CA SER A 131 -3.67 -46.43 -11.77
C SER A 131 -4.41 -45.15 -11.34
N THR A 132 -5.49 -45.30 -10.57
CA THR A 132 -6.29 -44.20 -10.04
C THR A 132 -5.51 -43.39 -9.00
N HIS A 133 -4.81 -44.07 -8.09
CA HIS A 133 -3.91 -43.45 -7.10
C HIS A 133 -2.79 -42.65 -7.76
N ARG A 134 -2.11 -43.23 -8.76
CA ARG A 134 -1.06 -42.53 -9.53
C ARG A 134 -1.60 -41.28 -10.24
N ARG A 135 -2.80 -41.35 -10.83
CA ARG A 135 -3.45 -40.18 -11.46
C ARG A 135 -3.75 -39.09 -10.43
N SER A 136 -4.38 -39.44 -9.30
CA SER A 136 -4.65 -38.51 -8.20
C SER A 136 -3.38 -37.81 -7.70
N ARG A 137 -2.31 -38.60 -7.45
CA ARG A 137 -1.01 -38.08 -7.02
C ARG A 137 -0.40 -37.12 -8.03
N ARG A 138 -0.45 -37.43 -9.34
CA ARG A 138 0.05 -36.53 -10.39
C ARG A 138 -0.67 -35.19 -10.38
N THR A 139 -1.98 -35.19 -10.18
CA THR A 139 -2.76 -33.94 -10.09
C THR A 139 -2.32 -33.09 -8.90
N ILE A 140 -2.17 -33.70 -7.72
CA ILE A 140 -1.74 -32.98 -6.50
C ILE A 140 -0.31 -32.42 -6.66
N VAL A 141 0.60 -33.20 -7.25
CA VAL A 141 1.97 -32.74 -7.55
C VAL A 141 1.94 -31.55 -8.50
N ARG A 142 1.12 -31.61 -9.57
CA ARG A 142 0.99 -30.52 -10.53
C ARG A 142 0.42 -29.24 -9.91
N GLU A 143 -0.56 -29.37 -9.01
CA GLU A 143 -1.11 -28.24 -8.24
C GLU A 143 -0.02 -27.60 -7.37
N ARG A 144 0.80 -28.40 -6.69
CA ARG A 144 1.92 -27.92 -5.86
C ARG A 144 3.01 -27.23 -6.69
N GLU A 145 3.38 -27.81 -7.83
CA GLU A 145 4.34 -27.19 -8.76
C GLU A 145 3.84 -25.83 -9.26
N GLN A 146 2.55 -25.74 -9.60
CA GLN A 146 1.95 -24.47 -10.01
C GLN A 146 1.97 -23.43 -8.89
N GLN A 147 1.72 -23.82 -7.65
CA GLN A 147 1.85 -22.90 -6.50
C GLN A 147 3.28 -22.39 -6.33
N LEU A 148 4.27 -23.29 -6.34
CA LEU A 148 5.69 -22.90 -6.26
C LEU A 148 6.11 -21.96 -7.39
N LEU A 149 5.60 -22.18 -8.61
CA LEU A 149 5.84 -21.28 -9.73
C LEU A 149 5.23 -19.89 -9.52
N ARG A 150 4.04 -19.80 -8.91
CA ARG A 150 3.40 -18.51 -8.58
C ARG A 150 4.19 -17.78 -7.49
N GLU A 151 4.65 -18.49 -6.46
CA GLU A 151 5.51 -17.93 -5.41
C GLU A 151 6.81 -17.37 -5.99
N ARG A 152 7.52 -18.15 -6.81
CA ARG A 152 8.75 -17.69 -7.48
C ARG A 152 8.53 -16.48 -8.38
N ARG A 153 7.39 -16.43 -9.10
CA ARG A 153 7.04 -15.25 -9.92
C ARG A 153 6.81 -14.02 -9.04
N SER A 154 6.07 -14.18 -7.94
CA SER A 154 5.82 -13.12 -6.97
C SER A 154 7.12 -12.58 -6.37
N GLU A 155 8.04 -13.46 -5.96
CA GLU A 155 9.37 -13.06 -5.46
C GLU A 155 10.19 -12.30 -6.50
N ARG A 156 10.21 -12.80 -7.75
CA ARG A 156 10.89 -12.13 -8.86
C ARG A 156 10.30 -10.75 -9.16
N ASP A 157 8.97 -10.62 -9.11
CA ASP A 157 8.29 -9.34 -9.30
C ASP A 157 8.61 -8.37 -8.17
N LYS A 158 8.62 -8.83 -6.91
CA LYS A 158 9.06 -8.03 -5.76
C LYS A 158 10.50 -7.54 -5.94
N TRP A 159 11.41 -8.42 -6.32
CA TRP A 159 12.81 -8.09 -6.58
C TRP A 159 12.96 -7.07 -7.72
N THR A 160 12.22 -7.26 -8.82
CA THR A 160 12.23 -6.34 -9.96
C THR A 160 11.70 -4.97 -9.57
N LYS A 161 10.63 -4.90 -8.77
CA LYS A 161 10.09 -3.65 -8.24
C LYS A 161 11.09 -2.96 -7.31
N ALA A 162 11.71 -3.69 -6.38
CA ALA A 162 12.73 -3.18 -5.48
C ALA A 162 13.88 -2.53 -6.27
N ILE A 163 14.40 -3.21 -7.29
CA ILE A 163 15.45 -2.65 -8.16
C ILE A 163 14.98 -1.39 -8.87
N ARG A 164 13.80 -1.41 -9.48
CA ARG A 164 13.26 -0.23 -10.18
C ARG A 164 13.15 0.98 -9.26
N SER A 165 12.66 0.80 -8.04
CA SER A 165 12.57 1.87 -7.04
C SER A 165 13.95 2.39 -6.62
N CYS A 166 14.96 1.52 -6.56
CA CYS A 166 16.32 1.88 -6.17
C CYS A 166 17.20 2.40 -7.31
N THR A 167 16.69 2.51 -8.55
CA THR A 167 17.49 2.97 -9.71
C THR A 167 18.09 4.37 -9.54
N TYR A 168 17.43 5.24 -8.76
CA TYR A 168 17.86 6.61 -8.52
C TYR A 168 19.01 6.74 -7.51
N TYR A 169 19.34 5.67 -6.77
CA TYR A 169 20.43 5.69 -5.79
C TYR A 169 21.80 5.45 -6.45
N PRO A 170 22.89 5.98 -5.86
CA PRO A 170 24.26 5.68 -6.29
C PRO A 170 24.56 4.19 -6.21
N SER A 171 25.45 3.67 -7.07
CA SER A 171 25.75 2.23 -7.14
C SER A 171 26.17 1.61 -5.80
N ALA A 172 26.86 2.38 -4.94
CA ALA A 172 27.29 1.93 -3.62
C ALA A 172 26.13 1.72 -2.62
N GLU A 173 24.99 2.38 -2.83
CA GLU A 173 23.82 2.35 -1.93
C GLU A 173 22.63 1.58 -2.52
N ARG A 174 22.74 1.13 -3.78
CA ARG A 174 21.66 0.39 -4.45
C ARG A 174 21.36 -0.94 -3.77
N GLU A 175 22.38 -1.66 -3.33
CA GLU A 175 22.21 -2.97 -2.72
C GLU A 175 21.50 -2.88 -1.36
N SER A 176 21.89 -1.90 -0.53
CA SER A 176 21.22 -1.65 0.75
C SER A 176 19.78 -1.18 0.55
N CYS A 177 19.51 -0.32 -0.44
CA CYS A 177 18.16 0.09 -0.81
C CYS A 177 17.30 -1.11 -1.24
N VAL A 178 17.82 -2.00 -2.10
CA VAL A 178 17.07 -3.18 -2.57
C VAL A 178 16.78 -4.12 -1.42
N GLN A 179 17.75 -4.38 -0.53
CA GLN A 179 17.53 -5.21 0.67
C GLN A 179 16.45 -4.60 1.57
N TYR A 180 16.50 -3.29 1.83
CA TYR A 180 15.49 -2.58 2.60
C TYR A 180 14.09 -2.72 1.99
N MET A 181 13.97 -2.53 0.67
CA MET A 181 12.71 -2.68 -0.07
C MET A 181 12.17 -4.11 -0.12
N LEU A 182 13.02 -5.13 0.06
CA LEU A 182 12.61 -6.53 0.14
C LEU A 182 12.14 -6.95 1.53
N THR A 183 12.58 -6.23 2.57
CA THR A 183 12.21 -6.48 3.97
C THR A 183 10.96 -5.73 4.44
N GLN A 184 10.50 -4.72 3.69
CA GLN A 184 9.21 -4.05 3.91
C GLN A 184 8.04 -4.82 3.28
#